data_AF-A0A367IKM6-F1
#
_entry.id   AF-A0A367IKM6-F1
#
_cell.length_a   1.000
_cell.length_b   1.000
_cell.length_c   1.000
_cell.angle_alpha   90.00
_cell.angle_beta   90.00
_cell.angle_gamma   90.00
#
_symmetry.space_group_name_H-M   'P 1'
#
loop_
_entity.id
_entity.type
_entity.pdbx_description
1 polymer ?
#
loop_
_entity_poly.entity_id
_entity_poly.type
_entity_poly.pdbx_seq_one_letter_code
_entity_poly.pdbx_strand_id
1 'polypeptide(L)'
;MTNGPAFKKIQAEDFPKSKLYKSIDLASSGLGTAVVKVTDDFFAPASMMLNPQPAIHCPDKFVETGSWMDGWESKRHNSSYDWCIIKLGFPGVIHGFDIDTSFFTGNQASAASVEGAYCPTGTGLEKDIEWIKVLPRVELPPSCHNIFALEEQTAVYTHIRLNNYPDGGIARFRVYGDVQPILPQDKNEIIDLAFVGHGGRSVQVSDEHYGPGDFLLLPGRGKNQADGWQTARSRVEGHSDFVVLRLGAAGHILQAEVDTTDFKGNFPRQIKLEATNSSFQVPDDNAEWFTLVEPSSTGPN
;
A
#
# COMPACT_ATOMS: atom_id res chain seq x y z
N MET A 1 3.21 -4.17 -33.08
CA MET A 1 3.70 -4.32 -31.69
C MET A 1 3.60 -2.96 -31.05
N THR A 2 2.49 -2.66 -30.39
CA THR A 2 2.39 -1.42 -29.60
C THR A 2 3.35 -1.57 -28.42
N ASN A 3 4.45 -0.81 -28.43
CA ASN A 3 5.34 -0.73 -27.27
C ASN A 3 4.46 -0.43 -26.05
N GLY A 4 4.51 -1.31 -25.04
CA GLY A 4 3.82 -1.06 -23.79
C GLY A 4 4.41 0.17 -23.08
N PRO A 5 3.80 0.63 -21.97
CA PRO A 5 4.34 1.73 -21.19
C PRO A 5 5.81 1.46 -20.82
N ALA A 6 6.65 2.50 -20.91
CA ALA A 6 8.06 2.41 -20.55
C ALA A 6 8.23 2.25 -19.04
N PHE A 7 9.16 1.40 -18.62
CA PHE A 7 9.45 1.13 -17.22
C PHE A 7 10.93 0.79 -17.01
N LYS A 8 11.39 0.92 -15.77
CA LYS A 8 12.72 0.52 -15.30
C LYS A 8 12.59 -0.51 -14.19
N LYS A 9 13.36 -1.59 -14.27
CA LYS A 9 13.50 -2.53 -13.15
C LYS A 9 14.43 -1.92 -12.10
N ILE A 10 14.01 -1.93 -10.84
CA ILE A 10 14.79 -1.47 -9.69
C ILE A 10 15.26 -2.70 -8.92
N GLN A 11 16.53 -2.71 -8.51
CA GLN A 11 17.06 -3.76 -7.64
C GLN A 11 16.56 -3.54 -6.21
N ALA A 12 16.36 -4.62 -5.45
CA ALA A 12 15.76 -4.53 -4.11
C ALA A 12 16.56 -3.60 -3.17
N GLU A 13 17.89 -3.61 -3.28
CA GLU A 13 18.80 -2.74 -2.52
C GLU A 13 18.69 -1.24 -2.86
N ASP A 14 18.18 -0.92 -4.06
CA ASP A 14 18.00 0.46 -4.53
C ASP A 14 16.56 0.96 -4.33
N PHE A 15 15.64 0.07 -3.95
CA PHE A 15 14.25 0.44 -3.69
C PHE A 15 14.12 1.59 -2.68
N PRO A 16 14.82 1.60 -1.52
CA PRO A 16 14.73 2.70 -0.56
C PRO A 16 15.15 4.08 -1.10
N LYS A 17 15.95 4.11 -2.17
CA LYS A 17 16.40 5.34 -2.83
C LYS A 17 15.48 5.76 -3.98
N SER A 18 14.54 4.90 -4.36
CA SER A 18 13.64 5.14 -5.47
C SER A 18 12.47 6.04 -5.07
N LYS A 19 11.81 6.63 -6.07
CA LYS A 19 10.58 7.40 -5.86
C LYS A 19 9.41 6.53 -5.36
N LEU A 20 9.47 5.22 -5.60
CA LEU A 20 8.41 4.28 -5.20
C LEU A 20 8.37 4.04 -3.69
N TYR A 21 9.51 4.19 -2.99
CA TYR A 21 9.59 3.92 -1.55
C TYR A 21 8.63 4.77 -0.71
N LYS A 22 8.34 5.99 -1.18
CA LYS A 22 7.41 6.94 -0.52
C LYS A 22 6.01 6.92 -1.12
N SER A 23 5.73 5.99 -2.04
CA SER A 23 4.42 5.88 -2.67
C SER A 23 3.51 5.00 -1.83
N ILE A 24 2.21 5.26 -1.89
CA ILE A 24 1.19 4.44 -1.23
C ILE A 24 1.09 3.10 -1.99
N ASP A 25 1.06 1.98 -1.27
CA ASP A 25 0.67 0.70 -1.85
C ASP A 25 -0.86 0.64 -2.00
N LEU A 26 -1.36 1.05 -3.16
CA LEU A 26 -2.78 1.02 -3.51
C LEU A 26 -3.35 -0.40 -3.49
N ALA A 27 -2.52 -1.44 -3.62
CA ALA A 27 -2.97 -2.83 -3.56
C ALA A 27 -3.10 -3.37 -2.13
N SER A 28 -2.67 -2.61 -1.12
CA SER A 28 -2.73 -3.06 0.27
C SER A 28 -4.17 -3.29 0.71
N SER A 29 -4.43 -4.48 1.25
CA SER A 29 -5.70 -4.80 1.92
C SER A 29 -6.00 -3.89 3.11
N GLY A 30 -5.00 -3.21 3.68
CA GLY A 30 -5.19 -2.18 4.70
C GLY A 30 -5.96 -0.95 4.20
N LEU A 31 -5.97 -0.68 2.89
CA LEU A 31 -6.79 0.37 2.27
C LEU A 31 -8.22 -0.10 1.95
N GLY A 32 -8.57 -1.35 2.25
CA GLY A 32 -9.81 -1.97 1.80
C GLY A 32 -9.75 -2.54 0.38
N THR A 33 -8.56 -2.62 -0.23
CA THR A 33 -8.36 -3.32 -1.51
C THR A 33 -8.73 -4.79 -1.38
N ALA A 34 -9.43 -5.31 -2.38
CA ALA A 34 -9.89 -6.69 -2.38
C ALA A 34 -9.83 -7.34 -3.77
N VAL A 35 -9.65 -8.66 -3.79
CA VAL A 35 -9.83 -9.47 -5.01
C VAL A 35 -11.32 -9.51 -5.34
N VAL A 36 -11.65 -9.18 -6.59
CA VAL A 36 -13.01 -9.27 -7.15
C VAL A 36 -13.21 -10.66 -7.76
N LYS A 37 -12.24 -11.12 -8.53
CA LYS A 37 -12.32 -12.38 -9.26
C LYS A 37 -10.93 -12.89 -9.60
N VAL A 38 -10.74 -14.20 -9.51
CA VAL A 38 -9.52 -14.91 -9.90
C VAL A 38 -9.90 -16.11 -10.76
N THR A 39 -9.02 -16.51 -11.68
CA THR A 39 -9.21 -17.72 -12.50
C THR A 39 -9.07 -18.99 -11.69
N ASP A 40 -7.98 -19.10 -10.93
CA ASP A 40 -7.65 -20.23 -10.07
C ASP A 40 -6.74 -19.75 -8.93
N ASP A 41 -7.07 -20.14 -7.71
CA ASP A 41 -6.33 -19.86 -6.48
C ASP A 41 -6.24 -21.11 -5.59
N PHE A 42 -6.10 -22.27 -6.24
CA PHE A 42 -6.26 -23.58 -5.62
C PHE A 42 -5.29 -23.87 -4.48
N PHE A 43 -4.00 -23.58 -4.65
CA PHE A 43 -2.99 -23.89 -3.63
C PHE A 43 -2.93 -22.79 -2.57
N ALA A 44 -3.08 -21.53 -2.96
CA ALA A 44 -3.13 -20.41 -2.03
C ALA A 44 -4.02 -19.26 -2.55
N PRO A 45 -4.88 -18.68 -1.70
CA PRO A 45 -5.90 -17.74 -2.11
C PRO A 45 -5.30 -16.41 -2.56
N ALA A 46 -5.78 -15.89 -3.70
CA ALA A 46 -5.23 -14.68 -4.30
C ALA A 46 -5.29 -13.44 -3.40
N SER A 47 -6.20 -13.40 -2.42
CA SER A 47 -6.27 -12.31 -1.43
C SER A 47 -5.00 -12.17 -0.57
N MET A 48 -4.19 -13.23 -0.40
CA MET A 48 -3.00 -13.18 0.45
C MET A 48 -1.90 -12.28 -0.14
N MET A 49 -1.83 -12.14 -1.46
CA MET A 49 -0.83 -11.29 -2.11
C MET A 49 -1.04 -9.79 -1.81
N LEU A 50 -2.22 -9.40 -1.29
CA LEU A 50 -2.58 -8.04 -0.90
C LEU A 50 -2.27 -7.73 0.59
N ASN A 51 -1.73 -8.69 1.34
CA ASN A 51 -1.38 -8.50 2.75
C ASN A 51 -0.26 -7.44 2.88
N PRO A 52 -0.39 -6.38 3.71
CA PRO A 52 0.66 -5.35 3.85
C PRO A 52 1.98 -5.91 4.39
N GLN A 53 1.94 -6.96 5.22
CA GLN A 53 3.14 -7.53 5.81
C GLN A 53 3.97 -8.32 4.78
N PRO A 54 5.29 -8.44 4.95
CA PRO A 54 6.12 -9.34 4.13
C PRO A 54 5.57 -10.77 4.13
N ALA A 55 5.87 -11.52 3.07
CA ALA A 55 5.55 -12.95 3.05
C ALA A 55 6.33 -13.70 4.14
N ILE A 56 5.71 -14.75 4.69
CA ILE A 56 6.37 -15.68 5.62
C ILE A 56 6.46 -17.08 5.03
N HIS A 57 7.49 -17.82 5.41
CA HIS A 57 7.67 -19.21 5.02
C HIS A 57 7.42 -20.13 6.21
N CYS A 58 6.59 -21.16 6.01
CA CYS A 58 6.29 -22.17 7.03
C CYS A 58 6.39 -23.57 6.39
N PRO A 59 7.61 -24.11 6.19
CA PRO A 59 7.83 -25.33 5.40
C PRO A 59 7.10 -26.57 5.95
N ASP A 60 6.91 -26.63 7.27
CA ASP A 60 6.27 -27.76 7.94
C ASP A 60 4.73 -27.64 8.01
N LYS A 61 4.16 -26.56 7.45
CA LYS A 61 2.73 -26.31 7.46
C LYS A 61 2.10 -26.78 6.16
N PHE A 62 1.14 -27.70 6.28
CA PHE A 62 0.33 -28.19 5.16
C PHE A 62 -1.14 -27.81 5.35
N VAL A 63 -1.82 -27.59 4.22
CA VAL A 63 -3.27 -27.42 4.10
C VAL A 63 -3.82 -28.52 3.19
N GLU A 64 -5.14 -28.59 3.05
CA GLU A 64 -5.82 -29.63 2.25
C GLU A 64 -5.28 -29.73 0.81
N THR A 65 -4.86 -28.62 0.22
CA THR A 65 -4.39 -28.55 -1.16
C THR A 65 -2.88 -28.74 -1.32
N GLY A 66 -2.09 -28.80 -0.24
CA GLY A 66 -0.63 -28.99 -0.32
C GLY A 66 0.15 -28.26 0.77
N SER A 67 1.41 -27.93 0.51
CA SER A 67 2.20 -27.05 1.37
C SER A 67 1.53 -25.68 1.45
N TRP A 68 1.42 -25.14 2.67
CA TRP A 68 0.85 -23.81 2.85
C TRP A 68 1.80 -22.74 2.31
N MET A 69 1.29 -21.87 1.45
CA MET A 69 2.03 -20.72 0.90
C MET A 69 1.39 -19.41 1.35
N ASP A 70 2.23 -18.43 1.71
CA ASP A 70 1.81 -17.07 2.02
C ASP A 70 1.78 -16.21 0.75
N GLY A 71 0.78 -16.45 -0.10
CA GLY A 71 0.65 -15.78 -1.39
C GLY A 71 -0.55 -16.29 -2.20
N TRP A 72 -0.57 -15.96 -3.48
CA TRP A 72 -1.44 -16.56 -4.48
C TRP A 72 -0.71 -17.73 -5.16
N GLU A 73 -1.33 -18.88 -5.31
CA GLU A 73 -0.79 -19.98 -6.14
C GLU A 73 -1.91 -20.76 -6.85
N SER A 74 -1.79 -20.86 -8.17
CA SER A 74 -2.73 -21.59 -9.03
C SER A 74 -2.28 -23.01 -9.37
N LYS A 75 -3.20 -23.83 -9.90
CA LYS A 75 -2.90 -25.17 -10.43
C LYS A 75 -1.94 -25.10 -11.61
N ARG A 76 -1.15 -26.16 -11.75
CA ARG A 76 -0.24 -26.35 -12.89
C ARG A 76 -0.99 -26.65 -14.19
N HIS A 77 -0.30 -26.38 -15.30
CA HIS A 77 -0.66 -26.80 -16.66
C HIS A 77 -1.83 -26.01 -17.25
N ASN A 78 -1.91 -24.72 -16.91
CA ASN A 78 -2.81 -23.81 -17.58
C ASN A 78 -2.38 -23.66 -19.05
N SER A 79 -3.27 -24.01 -19.98
CA SER A 79 -3.00 -23.89 -21.42
C SER A 79 -2.92 -22.45 -21.94
N SER A 80 -3.29 -21.48 -21.11
CA SER A 80 -3.30 -20.06 -21.40
C SER A 80 -2.50 -19.28 -20.35
N TYR A 81 -3.17 -18.59 -19.43
CA TYR A 81 -2.59 -17.93 -18.28
C TYR A 81 -3.66 -17.73 -17.18
N ASP A 82 -3.21 -17.57 -15.93
CA ASP A 82 -4.08 -17.20 -14.81
C ASP A 82 -4.16 -15.68 -14.65
N TRP A 83 -5.26 -15.18 -14.10
CA TRP A 83 -5.40 -13.75 -13.81
C TRP A 83 -6.22 -13.49 -12.56
N CYS A 84 -5.96 -12.34 -11.95
CA CYS A 84 -6.64 -11.84 -10.77
C CYS A 84 -7.06 -10.38 -10.99
N ILE A 85 -8.36 -10.11 -10.87
CA ILE A 85 -8.96 -8.77 -10.87
C ILE A 85 -9.08 -8.29 -9.44
N ILE A 86 -8.54 -7.11 -9.18
CA ILE A 86 -8.42 -6.48 -7.88
C ILE A 86 -9.14 -5.13 -7.96
N LYS A 87 -10.01 -4.84 -6.99
CA LYS A 87 -10.58 -3.51 -6.78
C LYS A 87 -9.72 -2.78 -5.77
N LEU A 88 -9.13 -1.67 -6.17
CA LEU A 88 -8.34 -0.81 -5.29
C LEU A 88 -9.24 -0.17 -4.24
N GLY A 89 -8.75 -0.03 -3.01
CA GLY A 89 -9.46 0.64 -1.92
C GLY A 89 -9.79 2.09 -2.25
N PHE A 90 -8.87 2.76 -2.97
CA PHE A 90 -9.07 4.09 -3.52
C PHE A 90 -8.64 4.14 -4.99
N PRO A 91 -9.29 5.00 -5.82
CA PRO A 91 -8.77 5.31 -7.13
C PRO A 91 -7.39 5.96 -7.01
N GLY A 92 -6.50 5.72 -7.96
CA GLY A 92 -5.16 6.29 -7.91
C GLY A 92 -4.42 6.29 -9.23
N VAL A 93 -3.38 7.12 -9.30
CA VAL A 93 -2.36 7.07 -10.35
C VAL A 93 -1.25 6.13 -9.90
N ILE A 94 -0.66 5.40 -10.84
CA ILE A 94 0.33 4.35 -10.56
C ILE A 94 1.71 4.83 -10.99
N HIS A 95 2.68 4.65 -10.12
CA HIS A 95 4.10 4.92 -10.35
C HIS A 95 4.91 3.66 -10.58
N GLY A 96 4.44 2.52 -10.07
CA GLY A 96 5.16 1.26 -10.21
C GLY A 96 4.51 0.08 -9.51
N PHE A 97 5.21 -1.04 -9.56
CA PHE A 97 4.77 -2.31 -8.99
C PHE A 97 5.92 -3.01 -8.27
N ASP A 98 5.58 -3.87 -7.32
CA ASP A 98 6.43 -4.98 -6.90
C ASP A 98 5.64 -6.28 -7.02
N ILE A 99 6.19 -7.23 -7.79
CA ILE A 99 5.63 -8.58 -7.96
C ILE A 99 6.58 -9.55 -7.26
N ASP A 100 6.38 -9.70 -5.96
CA ASP A 100 7.25 -10.47 -5.09
C ASP A 100 6.96 -11.97 -5.23
N THR A 101 7.99 -12.75 -5.55
CA THR A 101 7.93 -14.21 -5.68
C THR A 101 8.56 -14.93 -4.48
N SER A 102 8.80 -14.24 -3.37
CA SER A 102 9.41 -14.78 -2.15
C SER A 102 8.88 -16.16 -1.78
N PHE A 103 9.82 -17.08 -1.50
CA PHE A 103 9.58 -18.49 -1.13
C PHE A 103 9.04 -19.40 -2.24
N PHE A 104 8.66 -18.87 -3.40
CA PHE A 104 8.42 -19.68 -4.59
C PHE A 104 9.75 -19.92 -5.33
N THR A 105 10.31 -21.14 -5.21
CA THR A 105 11.67 -21.51 -5.64
C THR A 105 11.70 -22.53 -6.78
N GLY A 106 10.71 -22.48 -7.66
CA GLY A 106 10.54 -23.38 -8.80
C GLY A 106 9.11 -23.46 -9.30
N ASN A 107 8.15 -22.99 -8.50
CA ASN A 107 6.72 -22.87 -8.79
C ASN A 107 6.24 -21.42 -8.82
N GLN A 108 7.14 -20.43 -8.88
CA GLN A 108 6.76 -19.04 -9.05
C GLN A 108 6.09 -18.80 -10.40
N ALA A 109 5.28 -17.76 -10.49
CA ALA A 109 4.87 -17.18 -11.77
C ALA A 109 6.12 -16.93 -12.62
N SER A 110 6.20 -17.51 -13.83
CA SER A 110 7.40 -17.33 -14.67
C SER A 110 7.45 -15.94 -15.31
N ALA A 111 6.28 -15.37 -15.59
CA ALA A 111 6.13 -14.01 -16.08
C ALA A 111 4.79 -13.43 -15.62
N ALA A 112 4.70 -12.09 -15.58
CA ALA A 112 3.45 -11.40 -15.30
C ALA A 112 3.26 -10.16 -16.18
N SER A 113 2.03 -9.67 -16.28
CA SER A 113 1.70 -8.35 -16.85
C SER A 113 0.55 -7.72 -16.08
N VAL A 114 0.45 -6.40 -16.10
CA VAL A 114 -0.57 -5.66 -15.36
C VAL A 114 -1.39 -4.78 -16.28
N GLU A 115 -2.70 -4.81 -16.11
CA GLU A 115 -3.64 -3.91 -16.76
C GLU A 115 -4.46 -3.13 -15.71
N GLY A 116 -4.91 -1.94 -16.07
CA GLY A 116 -5.73 -1.08 -15.24
C GLY A 116 -7.04 -0.72 -15.93
N ALA A 117 -8.07 -0.47 -15.12
CA ALA A 117 -9.37 0.01 -15.57
C ALA A 117 -9.95 1.06 -14.61
N TYR A 118 -10.66 2.04 -15.18
CA TYR A 118 -11.39 3.06 -14.43
C TYR A 118 -12.89 2.78 -14.49
N CYS A 119 -13.43 2.25 -13.39
CA CYS A 119 -14.81 1.82 -13.23
C CYS A 119 -15.31 2.29 -11.85
N PRO A 120 -15.48 3.60 -11.62
CA PRO A 120 -15.74 4.17 -10.28
C PRO A 120 -17.05 3.67 -9.65
N THR A 121 -18.04 3.32 -10.46
CA THR A 121 -19.33 2.76 -10.00
C THR A 121 -19.49 1.28 -10.35
N GLY A 122 -18.47 0.66 -10.94
CA GLY A 122 -18.52 -0.71 -11.47
C GLY A 122 -17.84 -1.74 -10.57
N THR A 123 -18.03 -3.00 -10.95
CA THR A 123 -17.42 -4.17 -10.29
C THR A 123 -16.09 -4.57 -10.93
N GLY A 124 -15.79 -4.10 -12.15
CA GLY A 124 -14.64 -4.59 -12.90
C GLY A 124 -14.91 -5.90 -13.65
N LEU A 125 -16.17 -6.34 -13.72
CA LEU A 125 -16.63 -7.56 -14.40
C LEU A 125 -17.58 -7.29 -15.58
N GLU A 126 -17.91 -6.04 -15.83
CA GLU A 126 -18.76 -5.62 -16.94
C GLU A 126 -18.12 -6.00 -18.29
N LYS A 127 -18.93 -6.30 -19.30
CA LYS A 127 -18.44 -6.81 -20.60
C LYS A 127 -17.62 -5.77 -21.39
N ASP A 128 -17.95 -4.49 -21.21
CA ASP A 128 -17.41 -3.39 -22.01
C ASP A 128 -16.30 -2.63 -21.27
N ILE A 129 -15.62 -3.27 -20.31
CA ILE A 129 -14.49 -2.65 -19.62
C ILE A 129 -13.30 -2.55 -20.54
N GLU A 130 -12.80 -1.33 -20.69
CA GLU A 130 -11.51 -1.08 -21.31
C GLU A 130 -10.38 -1.35 -20.32
N TRP A 131 -9.69 -2.47 -20.51
CA TRP A 131 -8.47 -2.80 -19.80
C TRP A 131 -7.25 -2.24 -20.54
N ILE A 132 -6.55 -1.31 -19.90
CA ILE A 132 -5.37 -0.66 -20.46
C ILE A 132 -4.12 -1.31 -19.88
N LYS A 133 -3.19 -1.72 -20.74
CA LYS A 133 -1.90 -2.28 -20.31
C LYS A 133 -1.07 -1.22 -19.58
N VAL A 134 -0.72 -1.50 -18.32
CA VAL A 134 0.09 -0.61 -17.46
C VAL A 134 1.51 -1.14 -17.31
N LEU A 135 1.68 -2.45 -17.15
CA LEU A 135 2.97 -3.12 -17.18
C LEU A 135 2.93 -4.19 -18.29
N PRO A 136 3.83 -4.15 -19.29
CA PRO A 136 3.91 -5.23 -20.27
C PRO A 136 4.35 -6.54 -19.63
N ARG A 137 4.38 -7.62 -20.41
CA ARG A 137 4.84 -8.93 -19.91
C ARG A 137 6.31 -8.85 -19.52
N VAL A 138 6.59 -9.18 -18.27
CA VAL A 138 7.93 -9.20 -17.66
C VAL A 138 8.22 -10.57 -17.06
N GLU A 139 9.48 -10.99 -17.08
CA GLU A 139 9.92 -12.22 -16.42
C GLU A 139 10.10 -12.01 -14.92
N LEU A 140 9.78 -13.05 -14.16
CA LEU A 140 9.87 -13.05 -12.70
C LEU A 140 10.80 -14.19 -12.24
N PRO A 141 12.00 -13.85 -11.72
CA PRO A 141 12.88 -14.82 -11.11
C PRO A 141 12.28 -15.43 -9.84
N PRO A 142 12.76 -16.61 -9.40
CA PRO A 142 12.31 -17.24 -8.17
C PRO A 142 12.71 -16.44 -6.93
N SER A 143 11.83 -16.45 -5.93
CA SER A 143 12.09 -15.95 -4.58
C SER A 143 12.76 -14.58 -4.48
N CYS A 144 12.21 -13.57 -5.18
CA CYS A 144 12.72 -12.22 -5.11
C CYS A 144 11.62 -11.15 -5.30
N HIS A 145 11.91 -9.94 -4.84
CA HIS A 145 11.16 -8.75 -5.22
C HIS A 145 11.41 -8.42 -6.70
N ASN A 146 10.35 -8.05 -7.43
CA ASN A 146 10.42 -7.64 -8.82
C ASN A 146 9.81 -6.26 -8.97
N ILE A 147 10.66 -5.26 -8.77
CA ILE A 147 10.25 -3.87 -8.64
C ILE A 147 10.36 -3.17 -9.99
N PHE A 148 9.26 -2.62 -10.47
CA PHE A 148 9.16 -1.93 -11.75
C PHE A 148 8.66 -0.51 -11.53
N ALA A 149 9.50 0.50 -11.82
CA ALA A 149 9.08 1.90 -11.85
C ALA A 149 8.65 2.27 -13.27
N LEU A 150 7.45 2.81 -13.41
CA LEU A 150 6.95 3.38 -14.65
C LEU A 150 7.67 4.70 -14.92
N GLU A 151 7.98 4.97 -16.18
CA GLU A 151 8.65 6.22 -16.56
C GLU A 151 7.66 7.39 -16.68
N GLU A 152 6.40 7.08 -16.96
CA GLU A 152 5.34 8.06 -17.16
C GLU A 152 4.22 7.86 -16.12
N GLN A 153 3.58 8.95 -15.74
CA GLN A 153 2.40 8.91 -14.88
C GLN A 153 1.24 8.26 -15.64
N THR A 154 0.52 7.35 -14.98
CA THR A 154 -0.65 6.72 -15.59
C THR A 154 -1.90 7.60 -15.51
N ALA A 155 -2.95 7.20 -16.23
CA ALA A 155 -4.31 7.58 -15.90
C ALA A 155 -4.71 7.11 -14.49
N VAL A 156 -5.82 7.62 -13.97
CA VAL A 156 -6.41 7.14 -12.71
C VAL A 156 -7.06 5.79 -12.94
N TYR A 157 -6.76 4.81 -12.11
CA TYR A 157 -7.38 3.49 -12.12
C TYR A 157 -8.11 3.20 -10.81
N THR A 158 -9.11 2.34 -10.90
CA THR A 158 -9.90 1.84 -9.75
C THR A 158 -9.78 0.32 -9.61
N HIS A 159 -9.43 -0.36 -10.70
CA HIS A 159 -9.28 -1.80 -10.76
C HIS A 159 -7.98 -2.15 -11.48
N ILE A 160 -7.38 -3.25 -11.06
CA ILE A 160 -6.15 -3.81 -11.62
C ILE A 160 -6.40 -5.26 -12.00
N ARG A 161 -5.87 -5.68 -13.15
CA ARG A 161 -5.80 -7.09 -13.54
C ARG A 161 -4.33 -7.52 -13.59
N LEU A 162 -3.95 -8.36 -12.65
CA LEU A 162 -2.65 -9.04 -12.63
C LEU A 162 -2.78 -10.34 -13.44
N ASN A 163 -1.97 -10.49 -14.47
CA ASN A 163 -1.93 -11.68 -15.32
C ASN A 163 -0.66 -12.48 -15.00
N ASN A 164 -0.79 -13.77 -14.69
CA ASN A 164 0.24 -14.71 -14.29
C ASN A 164 0.42 -15.78 -15.40
N TYR A 165 1.60 -15.83 -16.02
CA TYR A 165 1.84 -16.64 -17.21
C TYR A 165 2.76 -17.85 -16.96
N PRO A 166 2.36 -19.08 -17.36
CA PRO A 166 0.96 -19.51 -17.57
C PRO A 166 0.23 -19.77 -16.24
N ASP A 167 0.97 -20.12 -15.20
CA ASP A 167 0.49 -20.46 -13.87
C ASP A 167 1.65 -20.31 -12.88
N GLY A 168 1.39 -20.48 -11.59
CA GLY A 168 2.39 -20.46 -10.53
C GLY A 168 2.06 -19.49 -9.41
N GLY A 169 3.05 -19.21 -8.56
CA GLY A 169 2.88 -18.46 -7.33
C GLY A 169 3.43 -17.03 -7.31
N ILE A 170 2.73 -16.15 -6.60
CA ILE A 170 3.12 -14.76 -6.30
C ILE A 170 2.87 -14.51 -4.81
N ALA A 171 3.91 -14.15 -4.07
CA ALA A 171 3.87 -13.96 -2.62
C ALA A 171 3.19 -12.65 -2.23
N ARG A 172 3.57 -11.53 -2.86
CA ARG A 172 2.96 -10.21 -2.69
C ARG A 172 2.83 -9.48 -4.01
N PHE A 173 1.79 -8.66 -4.11
CA PHE A 173 1.59 -7.75 -5.22
C PHE A 173 1.36 -6.34 -4.68
N ARG A 174 2.30 -5.44 -4.99
CA ARG A 174 2.25 -4.03 -4.61
C ARG A 174 1.96 -3.17 -5.82
N VAL A 175 1.11 -2.15 -5.63
CA VAL A 175 0.81 -1.14 -6.65
C VAL A 175 1.17 0.22 -6.05
N TYR A 176 2.38 0.68 -6.34
CA TYR A 176 2.89 1.94 -5.82
C TYR A 176 2.28 3.10 -6.59
N GLY A 177 1.65 4.03 -5.89
CA GLY A 177 0.97 5.16 -6.51
C GLY A 177 0.61 6.27 -5.54
N ASP A 178 -0.18 7.22 -6.04
CA ASP A 178 -0.85 8.23 -5.24
C ASP A 178 -2.36 7.99 -5.30
N VAL A 179 -3.04 8.14 -4.16
CA VAL A 179 -4.50 8.18 -4.12
C VAL A 179 -4.97 9.42 -4.87
N GLN A 180 -5.97 9.25 -5.74
CA GLN A 180 -6.76 10.33 -6.32
C GLN A 180 -7.86 10.69 -5.31
N PRO A 181 -7.74 11.82 -4.58
CA PRO A 181 -8.69 12.13 -3.52
C PRO A 181 -10.08 12.36 -4.08
N ILE A 182 -11.09 11.86 -3.38
CA ILE A 182 -12.49 12.20 -3.61
C ILE A 182 -12.90 13.13 -2.48
N LEU A 183 -12.81 14.44 -2.74
CA LEU A 183 -13.24 15.45 -1.78
C LEU A 183 -14.71 15.82 -2.02
N PRO A 184 -15.48 16.12 -0.96
CA PRO A 184 -16.84 16.63 -1.12
C PRO A 184 -16.89 17.93 -1.92
N GLN A 185 -18.02 18.14 -2.60
CA GLN A 185 -18.28 19.41 -3.29
C GLN A 185 -18.60 20.53 -2.31
N ASP A 186 -19.29 20.23 -1.22
CA ASP A 186 -19.56 21.19 -0.15
C ASP A 186 -18.31 21.37 0.72
N LYS A 187 -17.75 22.57 0.70
CA LYS A 187 -16.56 22.92 1.49
C LYS A 187 -16.83 23.02 2.99
N ASN A 188 -18.10 23.01 3.41
CA ASN A 188 -18.48 22.99 4.82
C ASN A 188 -18.66 21.58 5.36
N GLU A 189 -18.58 20.56 4.49
CA GLU A 189 -18.65 19.18 4.93
C GLU A 189 -17.46 18.85 5.84
N ILE A 190 -17.75 18.27 7.00
CA ILE A 190 -16.73 17.86 7.96
C ILE A 190 -16.16 16.53 7.46
N ILE A 191 -14.89 16.55 7.09
CA ILE A 191 -14.13 15.37 6.66
C ILE A 191 -12.89 15.20 7.53
N ASP A 192 -12.38 13.97 7.59
CA ASP A 192 -11.03 13.72 8.08
C ASP A 192 -10.01 14.20 7.03
N LEU A 193 -9.32 15.30 7.33
CA LEU A 193 -8.32 15.88 6.45
C LEU A 193 -7.01 15.08 6.40
N ALA A 194 -6.74 14.25 7.41
CA ALA A 194 -5.56 13.40 7.50
C ALA A 194 -5.78 12.03 6.84
N PHE A 195 -7.04 11.62 6.64
CA PHE A 195 -7.38 10.36 5.99
C PHE A 195 -6.76 10.18 4.60
N VAL A 196 -6.17 9.01 4.37
CA VAL A 196 -5.52 8.67 3.10
C VAL A 196 -6.47 8.77 1.90
N GLY A 197 -7.75 8.40 2.07
CA GLY A 197 -8.77 8.50 1.02
C GLY A 197 -9.11 9.93 0.60
N HIS A 198 -8.86 10.90 1.49
CA HIS A 198 -8.97 12.33 1.19
C HIS A 198 -7.63 12.95 0.76
N GLY A 199 -6.57 12.14 0.60
CA GLY A 199 -5.26 12.57 0.12
C GLY A 199 -4.25 12.90 1.22
N GLY A 200 -4.57 12.59 2.47
CA GLY A 200 -3.62 12.69 3.57
C GLY A 200 -2.46 11.71 3.39
N ARG A 201 -1.24 12.14 3.76
CA ARG A 201 -0.04 11.29 3.68
C ARG A 201 1.01 11.71 4.70
N SER A 202 1.85 10.78 5.15
CA SER A 202 3.08 11.14 5.85
C SER A 202 4.08 11.72 4.86
N VAL A 203 4.85 12.71 5.30
CA VAL A 203 5.85 13.38 4.45
C VAL A 203 7.23 13.38 5.09
N GLN A 204 7.30 13.21 6.40
CA GLN A 204 8.51 13.07 7.16
C GLN A 204 8.23 12.26 8.43
N VAL A 205 9.12 11.34 8.78
CA VAL A 205 9.01 10.49 9.97
C VAL A 205 10.37 10.43 10.62
N SER A 206 10.45 10.54 11.95
CA SER A 206 11.72 10.50 12.68
C SER A 206 12.35 9.11 12.71
N ASP A 207 11.52 8.08 12.92
CA ASP A 207 11.92 6.68 13.05
C ASP A 207 10.74 5.77 12.69
N GLU A 208 11.00 4.70 11.93
CA GLU A 208 10.00 3.72 11.49
C GLU A 208 10.43 2.31 11.90
N HIS A 209 10.63 2.11 13.22
CA HIS A 209 11.13 0.84 13.73
C HIS A 209 10.17 -0.34 13.47
N TYR A 210 8.86 -0.13 13.69
CA TYR A 210 7.81 -1.03 13.20
C TYR A 210 6.67 -0.22 12.58
N GLY A 211 6.36 -0.53 11.32
CA GLY A 211 5.29 0.11 10.56
C GLY A 211 5.65 1.53 10.08
N PRO A 212 5.30 1.89 8.85
CA PRO A 212 5.55 3.23 8.33
C PRO A 212 4.59 4.27 8.93
N GLY A 213 4.98 5.55 8.89
CA GLY A 213 4.15 6.65 9.35
C GLY A 213 2.80 6.79 8.63
N ASP A 214 2.70 6.29 7.38
CA ASP A 214 1.44 6.29 6.62
C ASP A 214 0.35 5.42 7.26
N PHE A 215 0.71 4.47 8.12
CA PHE A 215 -0.26 3.61 8.80
C PHE A 215 -1.19 4.38 9.74
N LEU A 216 -0.78 5.57 10.19
CA LEU A 216 -1.62 6.48 10.98
C LEU A 216 -2.87 6.98 10.24
N LEU A 217 -2.93 6.84 8.91
CA LEU A 217 -3.94 7.47 8.04
C LEU A 217 -4.87 6.46 7.37
N LEU A 218 -4.72 5.18 7.71
CA LEU A 218 -5.46 4.09 7.10
C LEU A 218 -6.90 4.00 7.64
N PRO A 219 -7.83 3.39 6.87
CA PRO A 219 -9.17 3.11 7.35
C PRO A 219 -9.22 2.20 8.58
N GLY A 220 -10.09 2.53 9.54
CA GLY A 220 -10.32 1.71 10.73
C GLY A 220 -9.22 1.83 11.79
N ARG A 221 -9.16 0.88 12.72
CA ARG A 221 -8.22 0.89 13.87
C ARG A 221 -7.11 -0.18 13.78
N GLY A 222 -6.94 -0.78 12.59
CA GLY A 222 -6.05 -1.93 12.40
C GLY A 222 -6.59 -3.24 12.99
N LYS A 223 -5.79 -4.31 12.91
CA LYS A 223 -6.06 -5.62 13.53
C LYS A 223 -5.19 -5.87 14.76
N ASN A 224 -3.99 -5.30 14.76
CA ASN A 224 -3.01 -5.36 15.83
C ASN A 224 -1.96 -4.24 15.65
N GLN A 225 -1.00 -4.17 16.56
CA GLN A 225 0.07 -3.19 16.57
C GLN A 225 0.91 -3.11 15.28
N ALA A 226 1.01 -4.20 14.50
CA ALA A 226 1.76 -4.19 13.23
C ALA A 226 1.10 -3.33 12.14
N ASP A 227 -0.15 -2.91 12.36
CA ASP A 227 -0.90 -2.02 11.47
C ASP A 227 -0.81 -0.53 11.91
N GLY A 228 0.05 -0.20 12.87
CA GLY A 228 0.31 1.18 13.32
C GLY A 228 1.76 1.63 13.09
N TRP A 229 2.09 2.84 13.56
CA TRP A 229 3.45 3.39 13.57
C TRP A 229 4.09 3.24 14.95
N GLN A 230 5.29 2.66 15.02
CA GLN A 230 6.03 2.45 16.26
C GLN A 230 7.51 2.78 16.10
N THR A 231 8.06 3.52 17.06
CA THR A 231 9.48 3.84 17.11
C THR A 231 10.28 2.95 18.06
N ALA A 232 11.59 2.96 17.87
CA ALA A 232 12.56 2.31 18.72
C ALA A 232 12.57 2.96 20.11
N ARG A 233 12.81 2.15 21.14
CA ARG A 233 12.86 2.63 22.50
C ARG A 233 14.07 3.53 22.72
N SER A 234 13.85 4.83 22.90
CA SER A 234 14.92 5.78 23.22
C SER A 234 15.32 5.73 24.70
N ARG A 235 16.58 6.14 24.95
CA ARG A 235 17.19 6.35 26.27
C ARG A 235 17.78 7.75 26.42
N VAL A 236 17.65 8.59 25.38
CA VAL A 236 18.16 9.95 25.38
C VAL A 236 17.16 10.84 26.14
N GLU A 237 17.67 11.62 27.09
CA GLU A 237 16.86 12.56 27.86
C GLU A 237 16.25 13.62 26.92
N GLY A 238 14.94 13.87 27.06
CA GLY A 238 14.22 14.82 26.21
C GLY A 238 13.94 14.33 24.78
N HIS A 239 14.21 13.06 24.46
CA HIS A 239 13.89 12.49 23.14
C HIS A 239 12.40 12.54 22.84
N SER A 240 12.07 12.86 21.59
CA SER A 240 10.73 12.73 21.03
C SER A 240 10.82 12.21 19.59
N ASP A 241 9.81 11.45 19.19
CA ASP A 241 9.61 11.03 17.82
C ASP A 241 8.43 11.78 17.23
N PHE A 242 8.44 11.94 15.90
CA PHE A 242 7.41 12.70 15.20
C PHE A 242 7.08 12.09 13.84
N VAL A 243 5.84 12.34 13.42
CA VAL A 243 5.40 12.22 12.03
C VAL A 243 4.87 13.58 11.60
N VAL A 244 5.32 14.05 10.44
CA VAL A 244 4.72 15.18 9.74
C VAL A 244 3.72 14.64 8.73
N LEU A 245 2.47 15.05 8.89
CA LEU A 245 1.36 14.67 8.02
C LEU A 245 1.00 15.85 7.12
N ARG A 246 0.98 15.61 5.81
CA ARG A 246 0.34 16.53 4.86
C ARG A 246 -1.13 16.16 4.76
N LEU A 247 -2.00 17.10 5.14
CA LEU A 247 -3.43 16.97 4.96
C LEU A 247 -3.80 16.92 3.47
N GLY A 248 -4.88 16.21 3.15
CA GLY A 248 -5.39 16.06 1.79
C GLY A 248 -5.87 17.36 1.16
N ALA A 249 -6.33 18.30 1.99
CA ALA A 249 -6.67 19.66 1.63
C ALA A 249 -6.35 20.63 2.78
N ALA A 250 -6.13 21.90 2.45
CA ALA A 250 -6.11 22.96 3.45
C ALA A 250 -7.52 23.13 4.03
N GLY A 251 -7.63 23.30 5.35
CA GLY A 251 -8.91 23.40 6.03
C GLY A 251 -8.80 23.87 7.48
N HIS A 252 -9.95 23.95 8.14
CA HIS A 252 -10.04 24.29 9.56
C HIS A 252 -10.10 23.01 10.39
N ILE A 253 -9.22 22.89 11.38
CA ILE A 253 -9.18 21.73 12.28
C ILE A 253 -10.19 21.97 13.40
N LEU A 254 -11.24 21.15 13.43
CA LEU A 254 -12.29 21.18 14.46
C LEU A 254 -12.00 20.20 15.60
N GLN A 255 -11.43 19.05 15.26
CA GLN A 255 -11.09 17.96 16.17
C GLN A 255 -9.85 17.24 15.63
N ALA A 256 -9.05 16.69 16.54
CA ALA A 256 -7.98 15.76 16.22
C ALA A 256 -8.13 14.53 17.12
N GLU A 257 -7.85 13.35 16.56
CA GLU A 257 -7.87 12.07 17.28
C GLU A 257 -6.49 11.42 17.17
N VAL A 258 -5.98 10.92 18.29
CA VAL A 258 -4.75 10.12 18.35
C VAL A 258 -5.14 8.78 18.94
N ASP A 259 -5.06 7.74 18.13
CA ASP A 259 -5.49 6.40 18.48
C ASP A 259 -4.28 5.51 18.84
N THR A 260 -4.30 4.96 20.06
CA THR A 260 -3.28 4.06 20.60
C THR A 260 -3.75 2.60 20.67
N THR A 261 -4.78 2.25 19.92
CA THR A 261 -5.31 0.88 19.81
C THR A 261 -4.19 -0.14 19.59
N ASP A 262 -4.23 -1.22 20.37
CA ASP A 262 -3.24 -2.30 20.40
C ASP A 262 -1.83 -1.94 20.90
N PHE A 263 -1.55 -0.67 21.21
CA PHE A 263 -0.34 -0.25 21.93
C PHE A 263 -0.56 -0.34 23.45
N LYS A 264 -0.44 -1.55 23.99
CA LYS A 264 -0.79 -1.84 25.41
C LYS A 264 0.30 -1.50 26.41
N GLY A 265 1.56 -1.68 26.04
CA GLY A 265 2.72 -1.46 26.90
C GLY A 265 3.77 -0.51 26.32
N ASN A 266 3.51 0.01 25.12
CA ASN A 266 4.42 0.83 24.33
C ASN A 266 3.69 1.97 23.61
N PHE A 267 2.52 2.39 24.12
CA PHE A 267 1.92 3.67 23.76
C PHE A 267 2.85 4.81 24.20
N PRO A 268 2.83 5.97 23.52
CA PRO A 268 3.61 7.13 23.96
C PRO A 268 3.19 7.54 25.37
N ARG A 269 4.09 8.16 26.14
CA ARG A 269 3.74 8.71 27.45
C ARG A 269 2.88 9.98 27.31
N GLN A 270 3.26 10.83 26.37
CA GLN A 270 2.57 12.06 26.03
C GLN A 270 2.65 12.28 24.52
N ILE A 271 1.71 13.05 23.99
CA ILE A 271 1.73 13.56 22.62
C ILE A 271 1.60 15.08 22.62
N LYS A 272 2.10 15.72 21.57
CA LYS A 272 1.90 17.13 21.24
C LYS A 272 1.43 17.18 19.79
N LEU A 273 0.46 18.03 19.47
CA LEU A 273 0.01 18.23 18.11
C LEU A 273 0.25 19.68 17.68
N GLU A 274 0.87 19.84 16.53
CA GLU A 274 1.18 21.14 15.92
C GLU A 274 0.68 21.16 14.48
N ALA A 275 0.37 22.36 13.98
CA ALA A 275 0.01 22.56 12.58
C ALA A 275 0.74 23.75 11.99
N THR A 276 1.02 23.67 10.69
CA THR A 276 1.57 24.76 9.90
C THR A 276 0.81 24.87 8.59
N ASN A 277 0.81 26.06 7.99
CA ASN A 277 0.28 26.28 6.65
C ASN A 277 1.46 26.47 5.68
N SER A 278 1.69 25.48 4.82
CA SER A 278 2.80 25.48 3.86
C SER A 278 2.32 25.07 2.48
N SER A 279 2.89 25.68 1.45
CA SER A 279 2.72 25.26 0.05
C SER A 279 3.65 24.10 -0.34
N PHE A 280 4.62 23.75 0.49
CA PHE A 280 5.57 22.66 0.23
C PHE A 280 5.01 21.32 0.70
N GLN A 281 5.48 20.23 0.07
CA GLN A 281 5.10 18.88 0.48
C GLN A 281 5.64 18.54 1.88
N VAL A 282 6.90 18.89 2.14
CA VAL A 282 7.52 18.85 3.46
C VAL A 282 7.70 20.31 3.87
N PRO A 283 7.21 20.75 5.04
CA PRO A 283 7.44 22.11 5.52
C PRO A 283 8.93 22.41 5.63
N ASP A 284 9.33 23.65 5.33
CA ASP A 284 10.71 24.10 5.45
C ASP A 284 11.16 24.13 6.91
N ASP A 285 12.47 24.10 7.17
CA ASP A 285 13.04 24.17 8.53
C ASP A 285 12.62 25.44 9.30
N ASN A 286 12.25 26.51 8.58
CA ASN A 286 11.79 27.78 9.14
C ASN A 286 10.25 27.90 9.19
N ALA A 287 9.51 26.83 8.92
CA ALA A 287 8.06 26.86 8.98
C ALA A 287 7.58 27.21 10.40
N GLU A 288 6.62 28.12 10.49
CA GLU A 288 6.00 28.47 11.76
C GLU A 288 4.94 27.41 12.11
N TRP A 289 5.10 26.79 13.28
CA TRP A 289 4.21 25.77 13.81
C TRP A 289 3.37 26.34 14.96
N PHE A 290 2.08 26.06 14.92
CA PHE A 290 1.13 26.45 15.94
C PHE A 290 0.71 25.23 16.75
N THR A 291 0.86 25.27 18.07
CA THR A 291 0.41 24.20 18.95
C THR A 291 -1.12 24.13 18.94
N LEU A 292 -1.65 22.98 18.52
CA LEU A 292 -3.08 22.65 18.61
C LEU A 292 -3.40 21.91 19.91
N VAL A 293 -2.49 21.02 20.33
CA VAL A 293 -2.59 20.25 21.56
C VAL A 293 -1.25 20.33 22.29
N GLU A 294 -1.26 20.94 23.47
CA GLU A 294 -0.10 20.96 24.38
C GLU A 294 0.25 19.54 24.85
N PRO A 295 1.49 19.27 25.31
CA PRO A 295 1.92 17.97 25.78
C PRO A 295 0.92 17.30 26.74
N SER A 296 0.21 16.29 26.24
CA SER A 296 -0.92 15.66 26.90
C SER A 296 -0.67 14.18 27.08
N SER A 297 -0.98 13.64 28.27
CA SER A 297 -0.79 12.23 28.57
C SER A 297 -1.71 11.35 27.72
N THR A 298 -1.15 10.26 27.20
CA THR A 298 -1.87 9.22 26.45
C THR A 298 -2.07 7.97 27.31
N GLY A 299 -2.97 7.08 26.89
CA GLY A 299 -3.26 5.81 27.55
C GLY A 299 -3.05 4.62 26.62
N PRO A 300 -3.15 3.39 27.13
CA PRO A 300 -3.13 2.19 26.30
C PRO A 300 -4.48 1.91 25.63
N ASN A 301 -4.42 1.32 24.43
CA ASN A 301 -5.58 1.02 23.56
C ASN A 301 -6.40 2.27 23.21
#